data_AF-A0A059XKW6-F1
#
_entry.id   AF-A0A059XKW6-F1
#
_cell.length_a   1.000
_cell.length_b   1.000
_cell.length_c   1.000
_cell.angle_alpha   90.00
_cell.angle_beta   90.00
_cell.angle_gamma   90.00
#
_symmetry.space_group_name_H-M   'P 1'
#
loop_
_entity.id
_entity.type
_entity.pdbx_description
1 polymer ?
#
loop_
_entity_poly.entity_id
_entity_poly.type
_entity_poly.pdbx_seq_one_letter_code
_entity_poly.pdbx_strand_id
1 'polypeptide(L)'
;VSTRVRCGRSLEGYPFNPCLTEAQYKEMEEKISKTLSGLTGELKGTYYPLTGMSKEVQQKLIDDHFLFKEGDRFLQAANACRFWPTGRGIFHNDEKTFLVWSMEEDHLRIISMQ
;
A
#
# COMPACT_ATOMS: atom_id res chain seq x y z
N VAL A 1 -14.12 19.12 2.70
CA VAL A 1 -13.80 19.15 1.25
C VAL A 1 -12.29 19.12 1.15
N SER A 2 -11.71 18.24 0.33
CA SER A 2 -10.26 18.02 0.19
C SER A 2 -9.85 17.92 -1.28
N THR A 3 -8.58 18.15 -1.58
CA THR A 3 -7.98 17.93 -2.91
C THR A 3 -7.04 16.73 -2.86
N ARG A 4 -7.12 15.82 -3.85
CA ARG A 4 -6.32 14.59 -3.87
C ARG A 4 -5.88 14.23 -5.27
N VAL A 5 -4.58 13.96 -5.43
CA VAL A 5 -3.97 13.45 -6.66
C VAL A 5 -3.37 12.08 -6.38
N ARG A 6 -3.51 11.14 -7.32
CA ARG A 6 -2.92 9.80 -7.23
C ARG A 6 -2.27 9.36 -8.53
N CYS A 7 -1.19 8.58 -8.41
CA CYS A 7 -0.50 7.93 -9.51
C CYS A 7 -0.26 6.45 -9.19
N GLY A 8 -0.37 5.58 -10.20
CA GLY A 8 0.02 4.16 -10.10
C GLY A 8 1.40 3.92 -10.72
N ARG A 9 2.18 2.98 -10.17
CA ARG A 9 3.44 2.50 -10.74
C ARG A 9 3.58 0.99 -10.57
N SER A 10 4.22 0.37 -11.55
CA SER A 10 4.56 -1.05 -11.57
C SER A 10 6.08 -1.22 -11.60
N LEU A 11 6.58 -2.05 -10.70
CA LEU A 11 7.98 -2.47 -10.63
C LEU A 11 8.32 -3.42 -11.79
N GLU A 12 9.36 -3.10 -12.54
CA GLU A 12 9.92 -3.98 -13.58
C GLU A 12 10.35 -5.33 -12.97
N GLY A 13 10.16 -6.42 -13.72
CA GLY A 13 10.50 -7.78 -13.28
C GLY A 13 9.42 -8.48 -12.45
N TYR A 14 8.33 -7.78 -12.09
CA TYR A 14 7.18 -8.36 -11.39
C TYR A 14 5.92 -8.31 -12.26
N PRO A 15 5.19 -9.42 -12.40
CA PRO A 15 3.89 -9.40 -13.04
C PRO A 15 2.83 -8.81 -12.10
N PHE A 16 1.63 -8.56 -12.62
CA PHE A 16 0.50 -8.14 -11.79
C PHE A 16 0.00 -9.25 -10.84
N ASN A 17 -0.79 -8.84 -9.85
CA ASN A 17 -1.29 -9.65 -8.74
C ASN A 17 -1.73 -11.09 -9.06
N PRO A 18 -2.46 -11.37 -10.18
CA PRO A 18 -2.92 -12.74 -10.46
C PRO A 18 -1.78 -13.75 -10.65
N CYS A 19 -0.63 -13.27 -11.14
CA CYS A 19 0.54 -14.06 -11.48
C CYS A 19 1.65 -14.00 -10.42
N LEU A 20 1.47 -13.22 -9.36
CA LEU A 20 2.44 -13.13 -8.28
C LEU A 20 2.39 -14.37 -7.36
N THR A 21 3.56 -14.76 -6.90
CA THR A 21 3.74 -15.73 -5.81
C THR A 21 3.80 -15.03 -4.46
N GLU A 22 3.50 -15.75 -3.37
CA GLU A 22 3.61 -15.19 -2.01
C GLU A 22 5.01 -14.65 -1.70
N ALA A 23 6.06 -15.32 -2.20
CA ALA A 23 7.44 -14.88 -2.02
C ALA A 23 7.70 -13.53 -2.72
N GLN A 24 7.16 -13.33 -3.93
CA GLN A 24 7.28 -12.06 -4.65
C GLN A 24 6.54 -10.93 -3.93
N TYR A 25 5.37 -11.19 -3.32
CA TYR A 25 4.68 -10.20 -2.49
C TYR A 25 5.58 -9.71 -1.34
N LYS A 26 6.26 -10.64 -0.63
CA LYS A 26 7.20 -10.29 0.46
C LYS A 26 8.42 -9.52 -0.05
N GLU A 27 9.01 -9.98 -1.16
CA GLU A 27 10.19 -9.33 -1.75
C GLU A 27 9.87 -7.89 -2.21
N MET A 28 8.70 -7.69 -2.83
CA MET A 28 8.25 -6.37 -3.26
C MET A 28 7.98 -5.45 -2.06
N GLU A 29 7.32 -5.95 -1.01
CA GLU A 29 7.13 -5.21 0.24
C GLU A 29 8.46 -4.77 0.86
N GLU A 30 9.46 -5.65 0.92
CA GLU A 30 10.79 -5.31 1.42
C GLU A 30 11.44 -4.20 0.58
N LYS A 31 11.42 -4.33 -0.76
CA LYS A 31 11.98 -3.32 -1.67
C LYS A 31 11.28 -1.97 -1.53
N ILE A 32 9.95 -1.97 -1.48
CA ILE A 32 9.14 -0.75 -1.37
C ILE A 32 9.35 -0.10 -0.01
N SER A 33 9.20 -0.84 1.09
CA SER A 33 9.35 -0.31 2.46
C SER A 33 10.76 0.25 2.70
N LYS A 34 11.81 -0.42 2.22
CA LYS A 34 13.19 0.07 2.30
C LYS A 34 13.37 1.38 1.53
N THR A 35 12.80 1.47 0.33
CA THR A 35 12.89 2.68 -0.51
C THR A 35 12.15 3.84 0.13
N LEU A 36 10.93 3.63 0.62
CA LEU A 36 10.11 4.67 1.25
C LEU A 36 10.69 5.13 2.60
N SER A 37 11.30 4.23 3.36
CA SER A 37 12.01 4.58 4.60
C SER A 37 13.23 5.48 4.37
N GLY A 38 13.75 5.54 3.14
CA GLY A 38 14.83 6.43 2.74
C GLY A 38 14.37 7.85 2.39
N LEU A 39 13.07 8.12 2.33
CA LEU A 39 12.55 9.46 2.04
C LEU A 39 12.83 10.41 3.21
N THR A 40 13.20 11.65 2.89
CA THR A 40 13.57 12.68 3.85
C THR A 40 12.76 13.96 3.65
N GLY A 41 12.93 14.94 4.54
CA GLY A 41 12.19 16.20 4.49
C GLY A 41 10.69 16.00 4.68
N GLU A 42 9.89 16.69 3.88
CA GLU A 42 8.42 16.64 3.92
C GLU A 42 7.84 15.24 3.66
N LEU A 43 8.59 14.39 2.96
CA LEU A 43 8.15 13.03 2.61
C LEU A 43 8.59 11.99 3.63
N LYS A 44 9.33 12.38 4.67
CA LYS A 44 9.73 11.47 5.75
C LYS A 44 8.49 10.90 6.42
N GLY A 45 8.50 9.59 6.66
CA GLY A 45 7.35 8.89 7.20
C GLY A 45 7.65 7.48 7.67
N THR A 46 6.57 6.74 7.91
CA THR A 46 6.62 5.37 8.43
C THR A 46 5.85 4.42 7.52
N TYR A 47 6.42 3.24 7.29
CA TYR A 47 5.76 2.12 6.61
C TYR A 47 5.08 1.21 7.63
N TYR A 48 3.81 0.89 7.39
CA TYR A 48 2.99 0.03 8.22
C TYR A 48 2.56 -1.20 7.40
N PRO A 49 3.17 -2.38 7.63
CA PRO A 49 2.73 -3.61 6.99
C PRO A 49 1.33 -3.97 7.49
N LEU A 50 0.48 -4.52 6.63
CA LEU A 50 -0.82 -5.05 7.04
C LEU A 50 -0.67 -6.34 7.85
N THR A 51 0.36 -7.14 7.56
CA THR A 51 0.70 -8.31 8.39
C THR A 51 1.11 -7.85 9.79
N GLY A 52 0.36 -8.26 10.81
CA GLY A 52 0.59 -7.87 12.20
C GLY A 52 -0.02 -6.54 12.62
N MET A 53 -0.71 -5.83 11.71
CA MET A 53 -1.47 -4.62 12.06
C MET A 53 -2.68 -4.99 12.92
N SER A 54 -2.86 -4.30 14.05
CA SER A 54 -4.04 -4.49 14.89
C SER A 54 -5.30 -3.98 14.17
N LYS A 55 -6.46 -4.56 14.51
CA LYS A 55 -7.74 -4.17 13.89
C LYS A 55 -8.13 -2.73 14.22
N GLU A 56 -7.73 -2.24 15.39
CA GLU A 56 -7.98 -0.86 15.83
C GLU A 56 -7.18 0.13 14.97
N VAL A 57 -5.90 -0.16 14.70
CA VAL A 57 -5.07 0.65 13.81
C VAL A 57 -5.60 0.58 12.37
N GLN A 58 -5.95 -0.61 11.90
CA GLN A 58 -6.51 -0.81 10.56
C GLN A 58 -7.79 0.01 10.38
N GLN A 59 -8.72 -0.06 11.35
CA GLN A 59 -9.99 0.67 11.29
C GLN A 59 -9.77 2.17 11.33
N LYS A 60 -8.88 2.67 12.20
CA LYS A 60 -8.56 4.11 12.27
C LYS A 60 -8.02 4.63 10.94
N LEU A 61 -7.13 3.89 10.27
CA LEU A 61 -6.61 4.29 8.97
C LEU A 61 -7.69 4.26 7.87
N ILE A 62 -8.67 3.36 7.95
CA ILE A 62 -9.82 3.34 7.03
C ILE A 62 -10.73 4.55 7.28
N ASP A 63 -11.02 4.86 8.55
CA ASP A 63 -11.88 5.96 8.96
C ASP A 63 -11.27 7.32 8.59
N ASP A 64 -9.94 7.46 8.71
CA ASP A 64 -9.18 8.63 8.26
C ASP A 64 -9.06 8.71 6.72
N HIS A 65 -9.67 7.78 5.98
CA HIS A 65 -9.59 7.67 4.51
C HIS A 65 -8.17 7.41 3.95
N PHE A 66 -7.28 6.86 4.77
CA PHE A 66 -5.91 6.57 4.39
C PHE A 66 -5.71 5.15 3.90
N LEU A 67 -6.40 4.14 4.48
CA LEU A 67 -6.21 2.75 4.10
C LEU A 67 -7.30 2.27 3.12
N PHE A 68 -6.88 1.44 2.17
CA PHE A 68 -7.77 0.76 1.24
C PHE A 68 -8.62 -0.31 1.95
N LYS A 69 -9.82 -0.55 1.40
CA LYS A 69 -10.73 -1.55 1.96
C LYS A 69 -10.27 -2.95 1.56
N GLU A 70 -10.31 -3.86 2.51
CA GLU A 70 -10.15 -5.30 2.25
C GLU A 70 -11.39 -5.83 1.50
N GLY A 71 -11.16 -6.76 0.57
CA GLY A 71 -12.24 -7.58 0.00
C GLY A 71 -13.06 -6.92 -1.12
N ASP A 72 -12.46 -6.09 -1.96
CA ASP A 72 -13.12 -5.68 -3.20
C ASP A 72 -13.44 -6.91 -4.07
N ARG A 73 -14.74 -7.11 -4.34
CA ARG A 73 -15.23 -8.29 -5.06
C ARG A 73 -14.68 -8.42 -6.49
N PHE A 74 -14.34 -7.32 -7.15
CA PHE A 74 -13.80 -7.31 -8.51
C PHE A 74 -12.32 -7.70 -8.49
N LEU A 75 -11.55 -7.19 -7.52
CA LEU A 75 -10.17 -7.61 -7.32
C LEU A 75 -10.07 -9.08 -6.91
N GLN A 76 -10.98 -9.56 -6.06
CA GLN A 76 -11.07 -10.97 -5.70
C GLN A 76 -11.36 -11.86 -6.92
N ALA A 77 -12.36 -11.49 -7.73
CA ALA A 77 -12.70 -12.23 -8.95
C ALA A 77 -11.55 -12.26 -9.97
N ALA A 78 -10.70 -11.22 -9.99
CA ALA A 78 -9.50 -11.16 -10.81
C ALA A 78 -8.31 -11.96 -10.24
N ASN A 79 -8.45 -12.65 -9.10
CA ASN A 79 -7.35 -13.26 -8.35
C ASN A 79 -6.27 -12.26 -7.88
N ALA A 80 -6.63 -10.98 -7.73
CA ALA A 80 -5.70 -9.93 -7.32
C ALA A 80 -5.52 -9.84 -5.79
N CYS A 81 -6.38 -10.50 -5.00
CA CYS A 81 -6.31 -10.50 -3.54
C CYS A 81 -5.62 -11.73 -2.93
N ARG A 82 -4.91 -12.54 -3.73
CA ARG A 82 -4.22 -13.75 -3.25
C ARG A 82 -3.27 -13.42 -2.09
N PHE A 83 -3.10 -14.39 -1.19
CA PHE A 83 -2.19 -14.34 -0.03
C PHE A 83 -2.43 -13.19 0.97
N TRP A 84 -3.64 -12.60 1.00
CA TRP A 84 -3.94 -11.51 1.92
C TRP A 84 -3.70 -11.89 3.40
N PRO A 85 -3.07 -11.01 4.22
CA PRO A 85 -2.59 -9.64 3.95
C PRO A 85 -1.09 -9.54 3.54
N THR A 86 -0.43 -10.65 3.24
CA THR A 86 1.01 -10.73 2.99
C THR A 86 1.49 -9.81 1.86
N GLY A 87 2.58 -9.07 2.10
CA GLY A 87 3.20 -8.17 1.12
C GLY A 87 2.47 -6.84 0.92
N ARG A 88 1.39 -6.60 1.68
CA ARG A 88 0.57 -5.40 1.58
C ARG A 88 0.84 -4.47 2.74
N GLY A 89 0.79 -3.18 2.47
CA GLY A 89 1.01 -2.18 3.50
C GLY A 89 0.72 -0.77 3.02
N ILE A 90 0.88 0.16 3.95
CA ILE A 90 0.69 1.58 3.73
C ILE A 90 1.87 2.35 4.31
N PHE A 91 2.37 3.31 3.56
CA PHE A 91 3.26 4.35 4.05
C PHE A 91 2.51 5.67 4.14
N HIS A 92 2.81 6.49 5.13
CA HIS A 92 2.49 7.90 5.08
C HIS A 92 3.56 8.75 5.75
N ASN A 93 3.69 10.00 5.30
CA ASN A 93 4.52 10.99 5.98
C ASN A 93 3.91 11.41 7.33
N ASP A 94 4.70 12.09 8.16
CA ASP A 94 4.29 12.51 9.51
C ASP A 94 3.06 13.44 9.48
N GLU A 95 2.97 14.31 8.46
CA GLU A 95 1.87 15.25 8.24
C GLU A 95 0.62 14.62 7.59
N LYS A 96 0.69 13.34 7.20
CA LYS A 96 -0.40 12.59 6.54
C LYS A 96 -0.92 13.24 5.24
N THR A 97 -0.08 13.99 4.55
CA THR A 97 -0.35 14.62 3.26
C THR A 97 0.20 13.84 2.07
N PHE A 98 1.08 12.87 2.33
CA PHE A 98 1.68 11.96 1.35
C PHE A 98 1.53 10.52 1.80
N LEU A 99 0.94 9.68 0.95
CA LEU A 99 0.67 8.27 1.25
C LEU A 99 1.09 7.38 0.08
N VAL A 100 1.49 6.15 0.41
CA VAL A 100 1.77 5.11 -0.59
C VAL A 100 1.09 3.82 -0.17
N TRP A 101 0.18 3.30 -1.01
CA TRP A 101 -0.33 1.94 -0.86
C TRP A 101 0.57 0.97 -1.61
N SER A 102 0.92 -0.13 -0.96
CA SER A 102 1.75 -1.18 -1.53
C SER A 102 0.91 -2.44 -1.75
N MET A 103 0.98 -2.99 -2.97
CA MET A 103 0.38 -4.27 -3.36
C MET A 103 -1.14 -4.41 -3.14
N GLU A 104 -1.87 -3.31 -3.33
CA GLU A 104 -3.35 -3.33 -3.27
C GLU A 104 -3.93 -3.80 -4.61
N GLU A 105 -4.08 -2.90 -5.58
CA GLU A 105 -4.46 -3.20 -6.97
C GLU A 105 -3.25 -3.11 -7.91
N ASP A 106 -2.51 -2.01 -7.81
CA ASP A 106 -1.21 -1.81 -8.44
C ASP A 106 -0.09 -2.18 -7.46
N HIS A 107 1.16 -2.25 -7.96
CA HIS A 107 2.31 -2.48 -7.07
C HIS A 107 2.47 -1.31 -6.09
N LEU A 108 2.35 -0.07 -6.60
CA LEU A 108 2.36 1.15 -5.83
C LEU A 108 1.23 2.08 -6.27
N ARG A 109 0.54 2.66 -5.29
CA ARG A 109 -0.35 3.81 -5.49
C ARG A 109 0.14 4.97 -4.63
N ILE A 110 0.71 5.98 -5.29
CA ILE A 110 1.30 7.16 -4.67
C ILE A 110 0.24 8.26 -4.63
N ILE A 111 0.02 8.85 -3.47
CA ILE A 111 -1.11 9.72 -3.18
C ILE A 111 -0.59 10.98 -2.49
N SER A 112 -1.06 12.15 -2.93
CA SER A 112 -0.90 13.41 -2.22
C SER A 112 -2.28 14.04 -2.00
N MET A 113 -2.51 14.54 -0.79
CA MET A 113 -3.79 15.13 -0.40
C MET A 113 -3.68 16.17 0.71
N GLN A 114 -4.66 17.10 0.73
CA GLN A 114 -4.89 18.11 1.78
C GLN A 114 -6.37 18.51 1.83
#